data_AF-A0A7C4GUM9-F1
#
_entry.id   AF-A0A7C4GUM9-F1
#
_cell.length_a   1.000
_cell.length_b   1.000
_cell.length_c   1.000
_cell.angle_alpha   90.00
_cell.angle_beta   90.00
_cell.angle_gamma   90.00
#
_symmetry.space_group_name_H-M   'P 1'
#
loop_
_entity.id
_entity.type
_entity.pdbx_description
1 polymer ?
#
loop_
_entity_poly.entity_id
_entity_poly.type
_entity_poly.pdbx_seq_one_letter_code
_entity_poly.pdbx_strand_id
1 'polypeptide(L)'
;MDKKRMDKIPRFLRLLILPWTPFLFMLGYVMVVVGERKYPKMSSCPMGENMTKGKIVTEEMSISKCLEDAKDDLYALYEEMDSWRSNMEGTNLEYTQKYEMVSECADILEEQCSRLEDFIAEIEGVEGFDLEMTVKVSMLDSKRMSRQDRLSNVTSLLNAAKEGLEEQLEEKRRKVEELEGMEELTPEQEEERKKLEEQISDMEDRLNELDDIISELDSVEFPGMYG
;
A
#
# COMPACT_ATOMS: atom_id res chain seq x y z
N MET A 1 -32.47 -49.91 32.76
CA MET A 1 -31.57 -48.91 32.15
C MET A 1 -31.41 -49.28 30.69
N ASP A 2 -32.14 -48.57 29.85
CA ASP A 2 -32.36 -48.84 28.43
C ASP A 2 -31.11 -48.62 27.58
N LYS A 3 -30.64 -49.70 26.94
CA LYS A 3 -29.73 -49.65 25.79
C LYS A 3 -30.53 -49.94 24.52
N LYS A 4 -31.12 -48.92 23.92
CA LYS A 4 -31.66 -49.01 22.56
C LYS A 4 -31.42 -47.73 21.79
N ARG A 5 -31.05 -47.93 20.52
CA ARG A 5 -30.98 -46.98 19.39
C ARG A 5 -29.65 -46.25 19.24
N MET A 6 -28.78 -46.81 18.39
CA MET A 6 -28.12 -46.06 17.31
C MET A 6 -27.65 -47.06 16.24
N ASP A 7 -28.58 -47.52 15.42
CA ASP A 7 -28.27 -48.18 14.15
C ASP A 7 -29.13 -47.53 13.07
N LYS A 8 -28.50 -46.71 12.23
CA LYS A 8 -28.84 -46.41 10.83
C LYS A 8 -28.03 -45.20 10.34
N ILE A 9 -26.77 -45.45 10.00
CA ILE A 9 -26.02 -44.57 9.09
C ILE A 9 -26.36 -45.02 7.66
N PRO A 10 -26.87 -44.14 6.78
CA PRO A 10 -27.21 -44.49 5.40
C PRO A 10 -25.97 -44.90 4.59
N ARG A 11 -26.07 -46.00 3.83
CA ARG A 11 -24.99 -46.60 3.01
C ARG A 11 -24.63 -45.81 1.73
N PHE A 12 -25.03 -44.56 1.59
CA PHE A 12 -24.76 -43.76 0.38
C PHE A 12 -23.44 -42.95 0.43
N LEU A 13 -22.68 -43.01 1.54
CA LEU A 13 -21.35 -42.38 1.67
C LEU A 13 -20.19 -43.33 1.29
N ARG A 14 -20.35 -44.09 0.21
CA ARG A 14 -19.29 -44.93 -0.37
C ARG A 14 -19.24 -44.72 -1.88
N LEU A 15 -18.77 -43.56 -2.31
CA LEU A 15 -18.21 -43.33 -3.65
C LEU A 15 -17.75 -41.88 -3.73
N LEU A 16 -16.44 -41.68 -3.58
CA LEU A 16 -15.60 -40.64 -4.21
C LEU A 16 -14.26 -40.61 -3.49
N ILE A 17 -13.51 -41.71 -3.59
CA ILE A 17 -12.06 -41.68 -3.45
C ILE A 17 -11.54 -41.69 -4.89
N LEU A 18 -11.38 -40.50 -5.47
CA LEU A 18 -10.64 -40.33 -6.70
C LEU A 18 -9.14 -40.22 -6.35
N PRO A 19 -8.26 -40.93 -7.05
CA PRO A 19 -6.84 -40.84 -6.82
C PRO A 19 -6.34 -39.46 -7.24
N TRP A 20 -5.71 -38.76 -6.30
CA TRP A 20 -4.89 -37.58 -6.54
C TRP A 20 -3.82 -37.88 -7.60
N THR A 21 -4.02 -37.39 -8.81
CA THR A 21 -2.96 -37.26 -9.82
C THR A 21 -2.19 -35.97 -9.54
N PRO A 22 -0.86 -35.98 -9.39
CA PRO A 22 -0.07 -34.76 -9.38
C PRO A 22 -0.02 -34.22 -10.81
N PHE A 23 -0.84 -33.22 -11.09
CA PHE A 23 -0.77 -32.46 -12.33
C PHE A 23 0.48 -31.57 -12.25
N LEU A 24 1.51 -31.94 -13.00
CA LEU A 24 2.68 -31.10 -13.24
C LEU A 24 2.20 -29.81 -13.93
N PHE A 25 2.08 -28.74 -13.16
CA PHE A 25 2.05 -27.39 -13.72
C PHE A 25 3.48 -27.03 -14.15
N MET A 26 3.74 -27.19 -15.45
CA MET A 26 4.83 -26.51 -16.15
C MET A 26 4.48 -25.02 -16.24
N LEU A 27 4.79 -24.26 -15.20
CA LEU A 27 4.85 -22.80 -15.28
C LEU A 27 6.18 -22.41 -15.94
N GLY A 28 6.09 -22.03 -17.21
CA GLY A 28 7.17 -21.39 -17.93
C GLY A 28 7.50 -20.05 -17.29
N TYR A 29 8.66 -19.99 -16.64
CA TYR A 29 9.30 -18.73 -16.23
C TYR A 29 9.67 -17.93 -17.48
N VAL A 30 8.91 -16.87 -17.76
CA VAL A 30 9.34 -15.80 -18.68
C VAL A 30 10.25 -14.87 -17.89
N MET A 31 11.56 -15.05 -18.02
CA MET A 31 12.54 -14.06 -17.52
C MET A 31 12.45 -12.80 -18.40
N VAL A 32 11.83 -11.75 -17.87
CA VAL A 32 11.96 -10.40 -18.41
C VAL A 32 13.34 -9.86 -18.01
N VAL A 33 14.26 -9.80 -18.98
CA VAL A 33 15.58 -9.17 -18.81
C VAL A 33 15.40 -7.66 -18.89
N VAL A 34 15.33 -7.00 -17.73
CA VAL A 34 15.34 -5.53 -17.64
C VAL A 34 16.77 -5.05 -17.89
N GLY A 35 16.97 -4.35 -19.02
CA GLY A 35 18.25 -3.78 -19.41
C GLY A 35 18.65 -2.61 -18.50
N GLU A 36 19.82 -2.73 -17.86
CA GLU A 36 20.43 -1.68 -17.05
C GLU A 36 20.73 -0.43 -17.89
N ARG A 37 20.00 0.67 -17.65
CA ARG A 37 20.37 1.99 -18.17
C ARG A 37 21.58 2.51 -17.40
N LYS A 38 22.72 2.61 -18.08
CA LYS A 38 23.92 3.28 -17.57
C LYS A 38 23.70 4.80 -17.52
N TYR A 39 23.51 5.34 -16.33
CA TYR A 39 23.52 6.78 -16.11
C TYR A 39 24.96 7.33 -16.09
N PRO A 40 25.22 8.48 -16.71
CA PRO A 40 26.53 9.13 -16.68
C PRO A 40 26.89 9.56 -15.26
N LYS A 41 28.12 9.25 -14.84
CA LYS A 41 28.69 9.67 -13.55
C LYS A 41 28.75 11.19 -13.48
N MET A 42 27.84 11.81 -12.73
CA MET A 42 27.96 13.22 -12.36
C MET A 42 29.03 13.37 -11.29
N SER A 43 29.96 14.29 -11.52
CA SER A 43 31.07 14.61 -10.64
C SER A 43 30.55 15.25 -9.34
N SER A 44 30.83 14.60 -8.22
CA SER A 44 30.45 15.00 -6.87
C SER A 44 31.21 16.24 -6.37
N CYS A 45 30.47 17.24 -5.89
CA CYS A 45 31.00 18.26 -4.97
C CYS A 45 31.15 17.64 -3.56
N PRO A 46 32.26 17.89 -2.84
CA PRO A 46 32.50 17.33 -1.51
C PRO A 46 31.78 18.16 -0.44
N MET A 47 30.54 17.79 -0.10
CA MET A 47 29.89 18.21 1.15
C MET A 47 30.18 17.15 2.23
N GLY A 48 30.44 17.61 3.45
CA GLY A 48 30.99 16.85 4.58
C GLY A 48 30.38 15.47 4.81
N GLU A 49 31.22 14.46 4.65
CA GLU A 49 30.93 13.03 4.67
C GLU A 49 30.81 12.51 6.11
N ASN A 50 29.70 12.78 6.78
CA ASN A 50 29.28 12.05 7.99
C ASN A 50 27.77 11.76 7.96
N MET A 51 27.20 11.58 6.76
CA MET A 51 25.85 11.04 6.64
C MET A 51 25.90 9.56 7.02
N THR A 52 25.23 9.21 8.11
CA THR A 52 24.98 7.82 8.51
C THR A 52 24.43 7.07 7.31
N LYS A 53 25.23 6.16 6.74
CA LYS A 53 24.85 5.37 5.57
C LYS A 53 23.80 4.34 6.02
N GLY A 54 22.53 4.73 5.97
CA GLY A 54 21.44 3.76 6.06
C GLY A 54 21.51 2.79 4.88
N LYS A 55 21.11 1.54 5.11
CA LYS A 55 21.10 0.51 4.07
C LYS A 55 19.70 0.51 3.46
N ILE A 56 19.60 0.59 2.14
CA ILE A 56 18.31 0.37 1.45
C ILE A 56 18.05 -1.13 1.48
N VAL A 57 16.89 -1.53 1.98
CA VAL A 57 16.41 -2.91 2.02
C VAL A 57 15.17 -3.00 1.12
N THR A 58 15.16 -4.00 0.25
CA THR A 58 14.01 -4.31 -0.60
C THR A 58 13.33 -5.56 -0.08
N GLU A 59 12.04 -5.47 0.21
CA GLU A 59 11.23 -6.58 0.73
C GLU A 59 9.96 -6.75 -0.09
N GLU A 60 9.43 -7.97 -0.16
CA GLU A 60 8.13 -8.27 -0.76
C GLU A 60 7.07 -8.26 0.35
N MET A 61 6.05 -7.43 0.19
CA MET A 61 4.98 -7.21 1.17
C MET A 61 3.62 -7.16 0.48
N SER A 62 2.54 -7.56 1.14
CA SER A 62 1.19 -7.40 0.60
C SER A 62 0.78 -5.91 0.58
N ILE A 63 -0.14 -5.54 -0.32
CA ILE A 63 -0.70 -4.18 -0.38
C ILE A 63 -1.33 -3.81 0.96
N SER A 64 -2.12 -4.71 1.56
CA SER A 64 -2.73 -4.52 2.89
C SER A 64 -1.69 -4.13 3.94
N LYS A 65 -0.61 -4.89 4.03
CA LYS A 65 0.47 -4.65 4.98
C LYS A 65 1.20 -3.34 4.71
N CYS A 66 1.42 -2.98 3.43
CA CYS A 66 2.05 -1.70 3.09
C CYS A 66 1.22 -0.51 3.60
N LEU A 67 -0.11 -0.57 3.45
CA LEU A 67 -1.02 0.49 3.92
C LEU A 67 -1.07 0.56 5.44
N GLU A 68 -1.14 -0.59 6.13
CA GLU A 68 -1.12 -0.65 7.60
C GLU A 68 0.19 -0.12 8.18
N ASP A 69 1.34 -0.60 7.69
CA ASP A 69 2.66 -0.16 8.16
C ASP A 69 2.87 1.34 7.89
N ALA A 70 2.42 1.84 6.72
CA ALA A 70 2.47 3.27 6.40
C ALA A 70 1.61 4.11 7.35
N LYS A 71 0.39 3.64 7.66
CA LYS A 71 -0.52 4.30 8.60
C LYS A 71 0.09 4.38 10.00
N ASP A 72 0.60 3.27 10.52
CA ASP A 72 1.18 3.20 11.87
C ASP A 72 2.40 4.13 12.00
N ASP A 73 3.28 4.15 11.01
CA ASP A 73 4.44 5.04 11.00
C ASP A 73 4.04 6.53 10.89
N LEU A 74 2.99 6.84 10.12
CA LEU A 74 2.44 8.19 9.99
C LEU A 74 1.82 8.68 11.31
N TYR A 75 1.01 7.87 11.98
CA TYR A 75 0.48 8.19 13.31
C TYR A 75 1.59 8.44 14.33
N ALA A 76 2.64 7.61 14.30
CA ALA A 76 3.78 7.79 15.19
C ALA A 76 4.59 9.06 14.88
N LEU A 77 4.55 9.60 13.65
CA LEU A 77 5.10 10.92 13.32
C LEU A 77 4.19 12.05 13.80
N TYR A 78 2.88 11.91 13.61
CA TYR A 78 1.87 12.85 14.11
C TYR A 78 1.96 13.01 15.63
N GLU A 79 1.90 11.92 16.41
CA GLU A 79 1.96 11.98 17.88
C GLU A 79 3.25 12.66 18.37
N GLU A 80 4.37 12.45 17.66
CA GLU A 80 5.63 13.10 17.97
C GLU A 80 5.55 14.62 17.79
N MET A 81 4.94 15.10 16.70
CA MET A 81 4.77 16.53 16.41
C MET A 81 3.71 17.18 17.29
N ASP A 82 2.61 16.51 17.58
CA ASP A 82 1.60 17.00 18.52
C ASP A 82 2.15 17.13 19.95
N SER A 83 2.96 16.15 20.37
CA SER A 83 3.66 16.23 21.66
C SER A 83 4.59 17.44 21.71
N TRP A 84 5.27 17.76 20.61
CA TRP A 84 6.14 18.94 20.54
C TRP A 84 5.37 20.24 20.61
N ARG A 85 4.27 20.34 19.85
CA ARG A 85 3.33 21.45 19.91
C ARG A 85 2.86 21.67 21.35
N SER A 86 2.32 20.63 21.98
CA SER A 86 1.81 20.66 23.35
C SER A 86 2.86 21.08 24.39
N ASN A 87 4.12 20.70 24.21
CA ASN A 87 5.21 21.11 25.12
C ASN A 87 5.63 22.58 24.95
N MET A 88 5.35 23.19 23.80
CA MET A 88 5.67 24.59 23.52
C MET A 88 4.52 25.54 23.89
N GLU A 89 3.28 25.05 23.90
CA GLU A 89 2.10 25.79 24.34
C GLU A 89 2.25 26.31 25.78
N GLY A 90 1.85 27.57 26.02
CA GLY A 90 1.94 28.21 27.33
C GLY A 90 3.37 28.54 27.79
N THR A 91 4.37 28.29 26.95
CA THR A 91 5.76 28.73 27.16
C THR A 91 6.08 29.97 26.33
N ASN A 92 7.27 30.56 26.52
CA ASN A 92 7.73 31.68 25.67
C ASN A 92 7.96 31.27 24.19
N LEU A 93 7.87 29.98 23.85
CA LEU A 93 8.11 29.47 22.50
C LEU A 93 6.86 29.47 21.61
N GLU A 94 5.65 29.59 22.18
CA GLU A 94 4.39 29.58 21.44
C GLU A 94 4.30 30.67 20.35
N TYR A 95 4.97 31.80 20.56
CA TYR A 95 4.98 32.93 19.61
C TYR A 95 6.18 32.90 18.63
N THR A 96 6.87 31.77 18.53
CA THR A 96 8.04 31.65 17.66
C THR A 96 7.69 30.99 16.35
N GLN A 97 8.42 31.33 15.27
CA GLN A 97 8.29 30.67 13.97
C GLN A 97 8.42 29.15 14.06
N LYS A 98 9.22 28.65 15.01
CA LYS A 98 9.37 27.21 15.24
C LYS A 98 8.06 26.56 15.71
N TYR A 99 7.30 27.24 16.57
CA TYR A 99 6.00 26.74 17.01
C TYR A 99 5.02 26.64 15.85
N GLU A 100 4.95 27.69 15.03
CA GLU A 100 4.10 27.72 13.82
C GLU A 100 4.41 26.54 12.90
N MET A 101 5.70 26.28 12.61
CA MET A 101 6.12 25.14 11.79
C MET A 101 5.78 23.77 12.41
N VAL A 102 5.96 23.61 13.73
CA VAL A 102 5.59 22.36 14.42
C VAL A 102 4.08 22.16 14.37
N SER A 103 3.30 23.21 14.60
CA SER A 103 1.84 23.14 14.57
C SER A 103 1.32 22.79 13.18
N GLU A 104 1.80 23.48 12.14
CA GLU A 104 1.41 23.21 10.75
C GLU A 104 1.77 21.78 10.34
N CYS A 105 2.96 21.31 10.71
CA CYS A 105 3.38 19.93 10.47
C CYS A 105 2.47 18.92 11.20
N ALA A 106 2.12 19.16 12.46
CA ALA A 106 1.21 18.30 13.21
C ALA A 106 -0.19 18.27 12.58
N ASP A 107 -0.73 19.42 12.17
CA ASP A 107 -2.05 19.54 11.56
C ASP A 107 -2.14 18.79 10.22
N ILE A 108 -1.13 18.94 9.34
CA ILE A 108 -1.08 18.23 8.06
C ILE A 108 -1.01 16.71 8.30
N LEU A 109 -0.16 16.26 9.23
CA LEU A 109 -0.03 14.82 9.52
C LEU A 109 -1.31 14.23 10.12
N GLU A 110 -2.02 14.95 10.98
CA GLU A 110 -3.31 14.53 11.55
C GLU A 110 -4.37 14.35 10.45
N GLU A 111 -4.46 15.32 9.55
CA GLU A 111 -5.36 15.27 8.41
C GLU A 111 -5.06 14.06 7.51
N GLN A 112 -3.78 13.86 7.15
CA GLN A 112 -3.40 12.72 6.30
C GLN A 112 -3.58 11.37 7.01
N CYS A 113 -3.39 11.28 8.34
CA CYS A 113 -3.72 10.06 9.09
C CYS A 113 -5.20 9.70 8.95
N SER A 114 -6.09 10.68 9.13
CA SER A 114 -7.54 10.48 9.05
C SER A 114 -7.95 10.07 7.63
N ARG A 115 -7.44 10.77 6.60
CA ARG A 115 -7.69 10.44 5.19
C ARG A 115 -7.22 9.04 4.82
N LEU A 116 -6.03 8.64 5.29
CA LEU A 116 -5.49 7.31 5.03
C LEU A 116 -6.29 6.21 5.75
N GLU A 117 -6.77 6.46 6.96
CA GLU A 117 -7.64 5.52 7.68
C GLU A 117 -8.97 5.32 6.95
N ASP A 118 -9.62 6.41 6.52
CA ASP A 118 -10.86 6.35 5.73
C ASP A 118 -10.62 5.60 4.41
N PHE A 119 -9.54 5.91 3.70
CA PHE A 119 -9.14 5.24 2.47
C PHE A 119 -8.98 3.71 2.64
N ILE A 120 -8.30 3.27 3.71
CA ILE A 120 -8.11 1.85 4.02
C ILE A 120 -9.45 1.16 4.27
N ALA A 121 -10.31 1.77 5.09
CA ALA A 121 -11.62 1.21 5.41
C ALA A 121 -12.52 1.10 4.17
N GLU A 122 -12.44 2.07 3.26
CA GLU A 122 -13.20 2.07 2.01
C GLU A 122 -12.68 1.00 1.05
N ILE A 123 -11.36 0.86 0.87
CA ILE A 123 -10.77 -0.17 0.00
C ILE A 123 -11.09 -1.59 0.48
N GLU A 124 -11.04 -1.86 1.79
CA GLU A 124 -11.40 -3.17 2.34
C GLU A 124 -12.87 -3.56 2.06
N GLY A 125 -13.73 -2.58 1.85
CA GLY A 125 -15.15 -2.78 1.58
C GLY A 125 -15.51 -3.01 0.10
N VAL A 126 -14.60 -2.71 -0.85
CA VAL A 126 -14.92 -2.78 -2.28
C VAL A 126 -14.61 -4.16 -2.85
N GLU A 127 -15.62 -4.78 -3.48
CA GLU A 127 -15.43 -6.05 -4.18
C GLU A 127 -14.46 -5.89 -5.36
N GLY A 128 -13.44 -6.73 -5.41
CA GLY A 128 -12.58 -6.88 -6.58
C GLY A 128 -11.17 -6.31 -6.44
N PHE A 129 -10.82 -5.79 -5.27
CA PHE A 129 -9.44 -5.52 -4.86
C PHE A 129 -8.80 -6.78 -4.28
N ASP A 130 -7.59 -7.12 -4.74
CA ASP A 130 -6.76 -8.17 -4.16
C ASP A 130 -5.65 -7.53 -3.31
N LEU A 131 -5.94 -7.30 -2.02
CA LEU A 131 -4.97 -6.68 -1.12
C LEU A 131 -3.83 -7.62 -0.69
N GLU A 132 -3.94 -8.90 -1.02
CA GLU A 132 -2.90 -9.91 -0.76
C GLU A 132 -1.83 -9.95 -1.85
N MET A 133 -2.02 -9.20 -2.94
CA MET A 133 -1.02 -9.04 -3.98
C MET A 133 0.29 -8.52 -3.40
N THR A 134 1.39 -9.19 -3.73
CA THR A 134 2.72 -8.85 -3.21
C THR A 134 3.40 -7.80 -4.09
N VAL A 135 3.85 -6.71 -3.47
CA VAL A 135 4.60 -5.63 -4.09
C VAL A 135 6.01 -5.55 -3.50
N LYS A 136 6.96 -5.00 -4.27
CA LYS A 136 8.34 -4.81 -3.82
C LYS A 136 8.51 -3.40 -3.26
N VAL A 137 8.79 -3.31 -1.97
CA VAL A 137 9.02 -2.04 -1.30
C VAL A 137 10.51 -1.87 -1.05
N SER A 138 11.04 -0.67 -1.30
CA SER A 138 12.41 -0.31 -0.91
C SER A 138 12.38 0.74 0.19
N MET A 139 12.92 0.40 1.36
CA MET A 139 12.92 1.27 2.54
C MET A 139 14.33 1.49 3.08
N LEU A 140 14.53 2.60 3.77
CA LEU A 140 15.76 2.85 4.52
C LEU A 140 15.72 2.08 5.85
N ASP A 141 16.67 1.15 6.03
CA ASP A 141 16.92 0.49 7.29
C ASP A 141 18.07 1.20 8.01
N SER A 142 17.74 1.93 9.07
CA SER A 142 18.69 2.61 9.94
C SER A 142 18.24 2.54 11.39
N LYS A 143 19.19 2.29 12.29
CA LYS A 143 18.94 2.33 13.75
C LYS A 143 18.52 3.72 14.25
N ARG A 144 18.86 4.78 13.50
CA ARG A 144 18.49 6.17 13.79
C ARG A 144 17.96 6.77 12.52
N MET A 145 16.64 6.75 12.37
CA MET A 145 15.97 7.43 11.28
C MET A 145 15.59 8.84 11.71
N SER A 146 15.84 9.81 10.83
CA SER A 146 15.23 11.13 11.01
C SER A 146 13.73 11.06 10.70
N ARG A 147 12.97 12.10 11.07
CA ARG A 147 11.54 12.19 10.73
C ARG A 147 11.32 12.20 9.22
N GLN A 148 12.20 12.91 8.50
CA GLN A 148 12.18 12.91 7.04
C GLN A 148 12.42 11.52 6.46
N ASP A 149 13.36 10.75 7.02
CA ASP A 149 13.61 9.38 6.56
C ASP A 149 12.40 8.47 6.83
N ARG A 150 11.73 8.63 7.99
CA ARG A 150 10.51 7.89 8.32
C ARG A 150 9.37 8.24 7.38
N LEU A 151 9.14 9.53 7.13
CA LEU A 151 8.14 9.99 6.17
C LEU A 151 8.45 9.47 4.75
N SER A 152 9.72 9.46 4.35
CA SER A 152 10.14 8.88 3.07
C SER A 152 9.89 7.37 2.98
N ASN A 153 9.99 6.63 4.09
CA ASN A 153 9.59 5.22 4.11
C ASN A 153 8.07 5.08 3.99
N VAL A 154 7.28 5.92 4.67
CA VAL A 154 5.82 5.97 4.54
C VAL A 154 5.43 6.21 3.08
N THR A 155 5.99 7.24 2.43
CA THR A 155 5.67 7.51 1.02
C THR A 155 6.13 6.39 0.09
N SER A 156 7.24 5.71 0.40
CA SER A 156 7.69 4.53 -0.36
C SER A 156 6.72 3.35 -0.24
N LEU A 157 6.15 3.11 0.96
CA LEU A 157 5.13 2.08 1.18
C LEU A 157 3.83 2.41 0.43
N LEU A 158 3.37 3.66 0.51
CA LEU A 158 2.16 4.11 -0.18
C LEU A 158 2.31 4.05 -1.71
N ASN A 159 3.47 4.45 -2.25
CA ASN A 159 3.75 4.31 -3.68
C ASN A 159 3.78 2.84 -4.13
N ALA A 160 4.37 1.94 -3.34
CA ALA A 160 4.36 0.52 -3.67
C ALA A 160 2.94 -0.07 -3.63
N ALA A 161 2.11 0.34 -2.66
CA ALA A 161 0.69 -0.04 -2.64
C ALA A 161 -0.05 0.48 -3.88
N LYS A 162 0.18 1.76 -4.25
CA LYS A 162 -0.36 2.38 -5.46
C LYS A 162 0.01 1.61 -6.72
N GLU A 163 1.28 1.26 -6.89
CA GLU A 163 1.76 0.46 -8.04
C GLU A 163 1.03 -0.89 -8.13
N GLY A 164 0.81 -1.58 -7.01
CA GLY A 164 0.06 -2.83 -6.97
C GLY A 164 -1.41 -2.65 -7.37
N LEU A 165 -2.04 -1.56 -6.93
CA LEU A 165 -3.42 -1.22 -7.29
C LEU A 165 -3.54 -0.85 -8.79
N GLU A 166 -2.57 -0.12 -9.33
CA GLU A 166 -2.51 0.21 -10.76
C GLU A 166 -2.35 -1.04 -11.64
N GLU A 167 -1.57 -2.03 -11.20
CA GLU A 167 -1.43 -3.31 -11.91
C GLU A 167 -2.77 -4.07 -11.96
N GLN A 168 -3.52 -4.09 -10.86
CA GLN A 168 -4.86 -4.69 -10.82
C GLN A 168 -5.87 -3.95 -11.71
N LEU A 169 -5.82 -2.61 -11.72
CA LEU A 169 -6.65 -1.79 -12.59
C LEU A 169 -6.40 -2.13 -14.06
N GLU A 170 -5.13 -2.23 -14.46
CA GLU A 170 -4.75 -2.55 -15.84
C GLU A 170 -5.18 -3.97 -16.25
N GLU A 171 -5.12 -4.94 -15.32
CA GLU A 171 -5.64 -6.29 -15.59
C GLU A 171 -7.15 -6.27 -15.89
N LYS A 172 -7.93 -5.49 -15.12
CA LYS A 172 -9.37 -5.33 -15.34
C LYS A 172 -9.66 -4.64 -16.67
N ARG A 173 -8.94 -3.56 -16.99
CA ARG A 173 -9.07 -2.85 -18.28
C ARG A 173 -8.82 -3.79 -19.46
N ARG A 174 -7.78 -4.63 -19.39
CA ARG A 174 -7.49 -5.63 -20.42
C ARG A 174 -8.64 -6.65 -20.59
N LYS A 175 -9.28 -7.08 -19.50
CA LYS A 175 -10.45 -7.98 -19.56
C LYS A 175 -11.64 -7.31 -20.24
N VAL A 176 -11.89 -6.03 -19.95
CA VAL A 176 -12.93 -5.25 -20.64
C VAL A 176 -12.65 -5.15 -22.14
N GLU A 177 -11.41 -4.82 -22.52
CA GLU A 177 -11.00 -4.75 -23.93
C GLU A 177 -11.17 -6.10 -24.66
N GLU A 178 -10.83 -7.21 -23.99
CA GLU A 178 -11.03 -8.56 -24.55
C GLU A 178 -12.51 -8.85 -24.82
N LEU A 179 -13.40 -8.48 -23.89
CA LEU A 179 -14.85 -8.63 -24.05
C LEU A 179 -15.38 -7.72 -25.17
N GLU A 180 -14.92 -6.49 -25.27
CA GLU A 180 -15.30 -5.56 -26.35
C GLU A 180 -14.84 -6.02 -27.74
N GLY A 181 -13.74 -6.78 -27.82
CA GLY A 181 -13.24 -7.36 -29.05
C GLY A 181 -14.06 -8.54 -29.61
N MET A 182 -15.02 -9.08 -28.86
CA MET A 182 -15.87 -10.18 -29.30
C MET A 182 -17.02 -9.68 -30.20
N GLU A 183 -17.23 -10.32 -31.34
CA GLU A 183 -18.24 -9.90 -32.33
C GLU A 183 -19.69 -10.07 -31.82
N GLU A 184 -19.93 -11.07 -30.97
CA GLU A 184 -21.21 -11.30 -30.30
C GLU A 184 -20.96 -11.63 -28.81
N LEU A 185 -21.37 -10.74 -27.92
CA LEU A 185 -21.37 -10.97 -26.48
C LEU A 185 -22.63 -11.72 -26.06
N THR A 186 -22.46 -12.75 -25.23
CA THR A 186 -23.60 -13.33 -24.52
C THR A 186 -24.11 -12.36 -23.44
N PRO A 187 -25.39 -12.45 -23.03
CA PRO A 187 -25.91 -11.59 -21.95
C PRO A 187 -25.12 -11.66 -20.64
N GLU A 188 -24.56 -12.84 -20.32
CA GLU A 188 -23.72 -13.04 -19.14
C GLU A 188 -22.40 -12.25 -19.24
N GLN A 189 -21.77 -12.23 -20.42
CA GLN A 189 -20.54 -11.48 -20.66
C GLN A 189 -20.78 -9.97 -20.69
N GLU A 190 -21.96 -9.53 -21.17
CA GLU A 190 -22.33 -8.11 -21.13
C GLU A 190 -22.52 -7.61 -19.68
N GLU A 191 -23.12 -8.44 -18.82
CA GLU A 191 -23.24 -8.16 -17.39
C GLU A 191 -21.87 -8.13 -16.69
N GLU A 192 -20.99 -9.10 -17.00
CA GLU A 192 -19.62 -9.14 -16.47
C GLU A 192 -18.82 -7.91 -16.88
N ARG A 193 -18.87 -7.52 -18.17
CA ARG A 193 -18.22 -6.30 -18.66
C ARG A 193 -18.67 -5.08 -17.88
N LYS A 194 -19.98 -4.92 -17.69
CA LYS A 194 -20.54 -3.79 -16.95
C LYS A 194 -20.05 -3.76 -15.50
N LYS A 195 -19.97 -4.92 -14.83
CA LYS A 195 -19.41 -5.02 -13.48
C LYS A 195 -17.94 -4.61 -13.44
N LEU A 196 -17.15 -5.01 -14.43
CA LEU A 196 -15.74 -4.62 -14.52
C LEU A 196 -15.57 -3.11 -14.76
N GLU A 197 -16.40 -2.50 -15.61
CA GLU A 197 -16.37 -1.05 -15.84
C GLU A 197 -16.69 -0.26 -14.56
N GLU A 198 -17.65 -0.71 -13.76
CA GLU A 198 -17.96 -0.11 -12.46
C GLU A 198 -16.78 -0.23 -11.49
N GLN A 199 -16.18 -1.43 -11.38
CA GLN A 199 -14.98 -1.64 -10.55
C GLN A 199 -13.78 -0.79 -11.00
N ILE A 200 -13.59 -0.59 -12.31
CA ILE A 200 -12.53 0.26 -12.86
C ILE A 200 -12.73 1.71 -12.41
N SER A 201 -13.95 2.23 -12.51
CA SER A 201 -14.28 3.59 -12.05
C SER A 201 -13.99 3.76 -10.56
N ASP A 202 -14.44 2.81 -9.73
CA ASP A 202 -14.19 2.87 -8.29
C ASP A 202 -12.68 2.82 -7.97
N MET A 203 -11.92 1.96 -8.66
CA MET A 203 -10.47 1.87 -8.49
C MET A 203 -9.74 3.15 -8.89
N GLU A 204 -10.16 3.81 -9.97
CA GLU A 204 -9.57 5.07 -10.43
C GLU A 204 -9.77 6.18 -9.40
N ASP A 205 -10.97 6.29 -8.83
CA ASP A 205 -11.27 7.27 -7.79
C ASP A 205 -10.38 7.06 -6.55
N ARG A 206 -10.17 5.80 -6.13
CA ARG A 206 -9.28 5.47 -5.01
C ARG A 206 -7.80 5.76 -5.31
N LEU A 207 -7.34 5.43 -6.52
CA LEU A 207 -5.96 5.74 -6.90
C LEU A 207 -5.67 7.24 -6.89
N ASN A 208 -6.63 8.06 -7.31
CA ASN A 208 -6.51 9.52 -7.25
C ASN A 208 -6.44 10.01 -5.79
N GLU A 209 -7.29 9.46 -4.91
CA GLU A 209 -7.26 9.80 -3.48
C GLU A 209 -5.92 9.44 -2.82
N LEU A 210 -5.37 8.26 -3.12
CA LEU A 210 -4.06 7.84 -2.61
C LEU A 210 -2.93 8.74 -3.16
N ASP A 211 -3.00 9.14 -4.43
CA ASP A 211 -2.03 10.06 -5.05
C ASP A 211 -2.06 11.44 -4.41
N ASP A 212 -3.25 11.95 -4.08
CA ASP A 212 -3.42 13.20 -3.35
C ASP A 212 -2.80 13.12 -1.95
N ILE A 213 -3.02 12.02 -1.22
CA ILE A 213 -2.38 11.80 0.10
C ILE A 213 -0.86 11.81 -0.02
N ILE A 214 -0.29 11.06 -0.99
CA ILE A 214 1.16 10.99 -1.21
C ILE A 214 1.72 12.38 -1.54
N SER A 215 1.03 13.14 -2.40
CA SER A 215 1.46 14.48 -2.84
C SER A 215 1.49 15.48 -1.69
N GLU A 216 0.48 15.45 -0.81
CA GLU A 216 0.44 16.30 0.38
C GLU A 216 1.53 15.92 1.38
N LEU A 217 1.78 14.61 1.59
CA LEU A 217 2.86 14.13 2.47
C LEU A 217 4.25 14.54 1.98
N ASP A 218 4.51 14.50 0.67
CA ASP A 218 5.80 14.93 0.10
C ASP A 218 6.10 16.43 0.31
N SER A 219 5.07 17.23 0.58
CA SER A 219 5.21 18.66 0.89
C SER A 219 5.55 18.96 2.35
N VAL A 220 5.45 17.97 3.26
CA VAL A 220 5.66 18.17 4.69
C VAL A 220 7.13 18.44 4.99
N GLU A 221 7.40 19.61 5.59
CA GLU A 221 8.72 19.99 6.07
C GLU A 221 8.82 19.88 7.59
N PHE A 222 9.71 19.01 8.09
CA PHE A 222 9.93 18.91 9.53
C PHE A 222 10.81 20.06 10.05
N PRO A 223 10.43 20.71 11.17
CA PRO A 223 11.25 21.74 11.78
C PRO A 223 12.58 21.16 12.33
N GLY A 224 13.68 21.85 12.05
CA GLY A 224 15.00 21.48 12.54
C GLY A 224 15.10 21.46 14.07
N MET A 225 15.74 20.41 14.62
CA MET A 225 16.03 20.31 16.06
C MET A 225 17.07 21.33 16.53
N TYR A 226 18.09 21.57 15.71
CA TYR A 226 19.26 22.40 16.02
C TYR A 226 19.42 23.48 14.95
N GLY A 227 18.55 24.49 15.01
CA GLY A 227 18.73 25.78 14.34
C GLY A 227 19.26 26.81 15.31
#